data_AF-A0A0H4LDN8-F1
#
_entry.id   AF-A0A0H4LDN8-F1
#
_cell.length_a   1.000
_cell.length_b   1.000
_cell.length_c   1.000
_cell.angle_alpha   90.00
_cell.angle_beta   90.00
_cell.angle_gamma   90.00
#
_symmetry.space_group_name_H-M   'P 1'
#
loop_
_entity.id
_entity.type
_entity.pdbx_description
1 polymer ?
#
loop_
_entity_poly.entity_id
_entity_poly.type
_entity_poly.pdbx_seq_one_letter_code
_entity_poly.pdbx_strand_id
1 'polypeptide(L)' 'MGLRPCVKRYMMYQQGCFAGGTVLRLAKDLAENNKGARVLVVCSEITAVTFRGPSDTHLDSLVGQALFGDGA' A
#
# COMPACT_ATOMS: atom_id res chain seq x y z
N MET A 1 15.08 2.81 8.57
CA MET A 1 15.44 1.58 7.80
C MET A 1 16.92 1.50 7.41
N GLY A 2 17.70 2.59 7.35
CA GLY A 2 19.16 2.49 7.16
C GLY A 2 19.60 1.73 5.89
N LEU A 3 18.77 1.74 4.84
CA LEU A 3 19.05 1.00 3.61
C LEU A 3 20.23 1.62 2.86
N ARG A 4 20.92 0.80 2.06
CA ARG A 4 22.00 1.28 1.18
C ARG A 4 21.49 2.40 0.26
N PRO A 5 22.24 3.50 0.06
CA PRO A 5 21.83 4.60 -0.82
C PRO A 5 21.52 4.19 -2.27
N CYS A 6 22.14 3.10 -2.73
CA CYS A 6 21.95 2.55 -4.08
C CYS A 6 20.72 1.65 -4.24
N VAL A 7 19.87 1.51 -3.22
CA VAL A 7 18.65 0.69 -3.33
C VAL A 7 17.70 1.24 -4.40
N LYS A 8 17.27 0.36 -5.31
CA LYS A 8 16.25 0.70 -6.32
C LYS A 8 14.89 0.77 -5.63
N ARG A 9 14.20 1.91 -5.76
CA ARG A 9 12.91 2.18 -5.10
C ARG A 9 11.83 2.36 -6.15
N TYR A 10 10.68 1.72 -5.94
CA TYR A 10 9.50 1.82 -6.76
C TYR A 10 8.34 2.23 -5.86
N MET A 11 7.75 3.38 -6.13
CA MET A 11 6.65 3.91 -5.32
C MET A 11 5.35 3.80 -6.09
N MET A 12 4.31 3.30 -5.42
CA MET A 12 2.97 3.19 -5.98
C MET A 12 1.98 3.85 -5.03
N TYR A 13 1.52 5.04 -5.40
CA TYR A 13 0.51 5.77 -4.64
C TYR A 13 -0.88 5.48 -5.19
N GLN A 14 -1.88 5.60 -4.31
CA GLN A 14 -3.30 5.66 -4.69
C GLN A 14 -3.78 4.47 -5.53
N GLN A 15 -3.23 3.27 -5.25
CA GLN A 15 -3.64 2.03 -5.89
C GLN A 15 -4.90 1.43 -5.25
N GLY A 16 -5.17 1.73 -3.97
CA GLY A 16 -6.30 1.18 -3.22
C GLY A 16 -6.08 -0.28 -2.79
N CYS A 17 -7.16 -0.95 -2.38
CA CYS A 17 -7.09 -2.22 -1.65
C CYS A 17 -6.38 -3.38 -2.41
N PHE A 18 -6.29 -3.32 -3.74
CA PHE A 18 -5.62 -4.35 -4.54
C PHE A 18 -4.10 -4.16 -4.62
N ALA A 19 -3.55 -3.09 -4.04
CA ALA A 19 -2.13 -2.75 -4.10
C ALA A 19 -1.23 -3.90 -3.62
N GLY A 20 -1.68 -4.68 -2.64
CA GLY A 20 -0.98 -5.86 -2.14
C GLY A 20 -0.63 -6.88 -3.23
N GLY A 21 -1.56 -7.16 -4.15
CA GLY A 21 -1.29 -8.03 -5.29
C GLY A 21 -0.32 -7.39 -6.28
N THR A 22 -0.49 -6.09 -6.52
CA THR A 22 0.35 -5.31 -7.44
C THR A 22 1.82 -5.26 -7.00
N VAL A 23 2.08 -5.01 -5.70
CA VAL A 23 3.45 -4.98 -5.17
C VAL A 23 4.12 -6.34 -5.27
N LEU A 24 3.38 -7.44 -5.04
CA LEU A 24 3.92 -8.79 -5.15
C LEU A 24 4.23 -9.16 -6.60
N ARG A 25 3.37 -8.77 -7.54
CA ARG A 25 3.65 -8.95 -8.98
C ARG A 25 4.91 -8.21 -9.40
N LEU A 26 5.08 -6.96 -9.00
CA LEU A 26 6.31 -6.20 -9.28
C LEU A 26 7.53 -6.83 -8.59
N ALA A 27 7.40 -7.23 -7.33
CA ALA A 27 8.50 -7.83 -6.58
C ALA A 27 8.95 -9.16 -7.18
N LYS A 28 8.02 -9.97 -7.70
CA LYS A 28 8.31 -11.20 -8.46
C LYS A 28 9.24 -10.90 -9.63
N ASP A 29 8.85 -9.98 -10.51
CA ASP A 29 9.65 -9.64 -11.70
C ASP A 29 11.04 -9.12 -11.32
N LEU A 30 11.11 -8.27 -10.29
CA LEU A 30 12.38 -7.73 -9.80
C LEU A 30 13.28 -8.81 -9.17
N ALA A 31 12.72 -9.73 -8.38
CA ALA A 31 13.49 -10.78 -7.72
C ALA A 31 13.97 -11.85 -8.71
N GLU A 32 13.10 -12.29 -9.63
CA GLU A 32 13.41 -13.34 -10.61
C GLU A 32 14.41 -12.87 -11.67
N ASN A 33 14.31 -11.62 -12.11
CA ASN A 33 15.15 -11.09 -13.18
C ASN A 33 16.50 -10.51 -12.71
N ASN A 34 16.79 -10.50 -11.40
CA ASN A 34 18.04 -9.96 -10.86
C ASN A 34 18.71 -10.98 -9.91
N LYS A 35 19.74 -11.68 -10.40
CA LYS A 35 20.45 -12.70 -9.62
C LYS A 35 20.94 -12.15 -8.27
N GLY A 36 20.56 -12.82 -7.19
CA GLY A 36 20.96 -12.46 -5.82
C GLY A 36 20.17 -11.28 -5.22
N ALA A 37 19.18 -10.73 -5.93
CA ALA A 37 18.34 -9.67 -5.39
C ALA A 37 17.52 -10.15 -4.18
N ARG A 38 17.23 -9.21 -3.29
CA ARG A 38 16.26 -9.33 -2.21
C ARG A 38 15.39 -8.08 -2.27
N VAL A 39 14.09 -8.26 -2.42
CA VAL A 39 13.13 -7.17 -2.56
C VAL A 39 12.39 -7.02 -1.24
N LEU A 40 12.44 -5.82 -0.66
CA LEU A 40 11.60 -5.44 0.47
C LEU A 40 10.32 -4.81 -0.08
N VAL A 41 9.18 -5.38 0.27
CA VAL A 41 7.84 -4.87 -0.05
C VAL A 41 7.23 -4.30 1.22
N VAL A 42 6.62 -3.11 1.12
CA VAL A 42 5.93 -2.44 2.23
C VAL A 42 4.61 -1.90 1.70
N CYS A 43 3.51 -2.22 2.39
CA CYS A 43 2.17 -1.69 2.13
C CYS A 43 1.69 -1.00 3.41
N SER A 44 1.84 0.33 3.48
CA SER A 44 1.40 1.09 4.65
C SER A 44 0.20 1.94 4.29
N GLU A 45 -0.87 1.79 5.07
CA GLU A 45 -2.14 2.47 4.90
C GLU A 45 -2.49 3.20 6.20
N ILE A 46 -2.99 4.43 6.06
CA ILE A 46 -3.46 5.24 7.18
C ILE A 46 -4.81 5.88 6.83
N THR A 47 -5.79 5.68 7.69
CA THR A 47 -7.17 6.17 7.54
C THR A 47 -7.30 7.66 7.76
N ALA A 48 -6.24 8.35 8.24
CA ALA A 48 -6.23 9.80 8.43
C ALA A 48 -6.62 10.59 7.16
N VAL A 49 -6.34 10.05 5.96
CA VAL A 49 -6.69 10.67 4.68
C VAL A 49 -8.18 10.52 4.34
N THR A 50 -8.84 9.48 4.85
CA THR A 50 -10.23 9.14 4.53
C THR A 50 -11.19 9.38 5.70
N PHE A 51 -10.67 9.68 6.90
CA PHE A 51 -11.45 9.95 8.10
C PHE A 51 -12.31 11.21 7.94
N ARG A 52 -13.62 11.07 8.17
CA ARG A 52 -14.59 12.17 8.11
C ARG A 52 -15.85 11.87 8.92
N GLY A 53 -16.59 12.92 9.26
CA GLY A 53 -17.85 12.79 9.99
C GLY A 53 -18.94 12.03 9.21
N PRO A 54 -19.91 11.44 9.92
CA PRO A 54 -21.04 10.74 9.30
C PRO A 54 -21.95 11.69 8.53
N SER A 55 -22.63 11.18 7.49
CA SER A 55 -23.59 11.94 6.69
C SER A 55 -24.66 11.01 6.11
N ASP A 56 -25.94 11.35 6.31
CA ASP A 56 -27.08 10.54 5.83
C ASP A 56 -27.16 10.46 4.31
N THR A 57 -26.53 11.39 3.59
CA THR A 57 -26.46 11.38 2.12
C THR A 57 -25.28 10.55 1.58
N HIS A 58 -24.40 10.04 2.44
CA HIS A 58 -23.19 9.28 2.09
C HIS A 58 -23.08 8.00 2.93
N LEU A 59 -24.04 7.09 2.76
CA LEU A 59 -24.08 5.82 3.50
C LEU A 59 -22.86 4.93 3.22
N ASP A 60 -22.31 5.00 2.01
CA ASP A 60 -21.07 4.34 1.60
C ASP A 60 -19.87 4.79 2.46
N SER A 61 -19.82 6.09 2.81
CA SER A 61 -18.83 6.60 3.75
C SER A 61 -18.92 5.94 5.10
N LEU A 62 -20.14 5.73 5.62
CA LEU A 62 -20.34 5.16 6.94
C LEU A 62 -19.80 3.73 6.98
N VAL A 63 -20.07 2.96 5.93
CA VAL A 63 -19.50 1.61 5.76
C VAL A 63 -17.98 1.68 5.70
N GLY A 64 -17.41 2.62 4.94
CA GLY A 64 -15.97 2.83 4.87
C GLY A 64 -15.34 3.13 6.25
N GLN A 65 -15.93 4.04 7.03
CA GLN A 65 -15.45 4.36 8.38
C GLN A 65 -15.54 3.18 9.35
N ALA A 66 -16.45 2.24 9.12
CA ALA A 66 -16.60 1.05 9.96
C ALA A 66 -15.64 -0.09 9.56
N LEU A 67 -15.18 -0.13 8.31
CA LEU A 67 -14.35 -1.22 7.78
C LEU A 67 -12.86 -0.89 7.71
N PHE A 68 -12.50 0.35 7.37
CA PHE A 68 -11.11 0.70 7.15
C PHE A 68 -10.38 0.97 8.47
N GLY A 69 -9.13 0.50 8.55
CA GLY A 69 -8.23 0.68 9.67
C GLY A 69 -6.79 0.89 9.22
N ASP A 70 -5.92 1.25 10.15
CA ASP A 70 -4.51 1.53 9.88
C ASP A 70 -3.68 0.24 9.87
N GLY A 71 -2.63 0.19 9.05
CA GLY A 71 -1.75 -0.99 8.94
C GLY A 71 -0.47 -0.76 8.14
N ALA A 72 0.50 -1.66 8.28
CA ALA A 72 1.75 -1.70 7.52
C ALA A 72 2.25 -3.13 7.27
#